data_AF-A0A329TEB2-F1
#
_entry.id   AF-A0A329TEB2-F1
#
_cell.length_a   1.000
_cell.length_b   1.000
_cell.length_c   1.000
_cell.angle_alpha   90.00
_cell.angle_beta   90.00
_cell.angle_gamma   90.00
#
_symmetry.space_group_name_H-M   'P 1'
#
loop_
_entity.id
_entity.type
_entity.pdbx_description
1 polymer ?
#
loop_
_entity_poly.entity_id
_entity_poly.type
_entity_poly.pdbx_seq_one_letter_code
_entity_poly.pdbx_strand_id
1 'polypeptide(L)'
;MRVSTAKEELLDRGLQIDHEQFEQLCKMVIERAEPTRELELTPFRGDGGIDIHAVIDRELFHARLGVQAKQYTTGNTVGARTLRGFKGALSEQQYHIGTVITTSSFTSGAETSANQDFIRLIDGDRLTDIMIESSIGVVTDDESYELDPTFWSAFEKPERTDSIPPLEVPQADNFDVIRTVIRAVGTGSDIKPDIAEYVRRQTDTDTFDPRQADYYGIAAWLLQFLHKDQEIEIDNHTIRHWGLTRLGEEYLTYLDRGDRESADSLLTQQIRDVEIISRVYTQLEEDGTLSRRDITEILAAETDLSDSTTRRRARTVGQWLVRLPEITTSGRGSEQQYVLASTPR
;
A
#
# COMPACT_ATOMS: atom_id res chain seq x y z
N MET A 1 -22.66 15.53 -7.49
CA MET A 1 -22.19 16.93 -7.26
C MET A 1 -21.79 17.62 -8.57
N ARG A 2 -21.68 18.96 -8.59
CA ARG A 2 -21.10 19.69 -9.74
C ARG A 2 -19.58 19.56 -9.73
N VAL A 3 -18.93 19.75 -10.90
CA VAL A 3 -17.47 19.67 -11.07
C VAL A 3 -16.71 20.46 -10.00
N SER A 4 -17.06 21.72 -9.75
CA SER A 4 -16.35 22.56 -8.77
C SER A 4 -16.38 21.97 -7.36
N THR A 5 -17.52 21.43 -6.93
CA THR A 5 -17.68 20.79 -5.62
C THR A 5 -16.92 19.47 -5.57
N ALA A 6 -16.92 18.69 -6.65
CA ALA A 6 -16.15 17.45 -6.71
C ALA A 6 -14.63 17.71 -6.62
N LYS A 7 -14.13 18.78 -7.26
CA LYS A 7 -12.72 19.19 -7.14
C LYS A 7 -12.36 19.57 -5.68
N GLU A 8 -13.23 20.33 -5.00
CA GLU A 8 -13.03 20.66 -3.59
C GLU A 8 -12.99 19.42 -2.71
N GLU A 9 -13.96 18.50 -2.86
CA GLU A 9 -14.00 17.26 -2.07
C GLU A 9 -12.82 16.32 -2.36
N LEU A 10 -12.38 16.22 -3.61
CA LEU A 10 -11.19 15.46 -3.99
C LEU A 10 -9.93 16.01 -3.31
N LEU A 11 -9.75 17.34 -3.28
CA LEU A 11 -8.63 17.97 -2.58
C LEU A 11 -8.70 17.74 -1.07
N ASP A 12 -9.87 17.94 -0.47
CA ASP A 12 -10.06 17.72 0.96
C ASP A 12 -9.77 16.27 1.34
N ARG A 13 -10.21 15.30 0.53
CA ARG A 13 -9.91 13.89 0.76
C ARG A 13 -8.42 13.59 0.57
N GLY A 14 -7.78 14.18 -0.45
CA GLY A 14 -6.34 14.11 -0.67
C GLY A 14 -5.51 14.74 0.46
N LEU A 15 -6.06 15.64 1.28
CA LEU A 15 -5.42 16.19 2.48
C LEU A 15 -5.65 15.35 3.75
N GLN A 16 -6.64 14.46 3.76
CA GLN A 16 -6.96 13.60 4.90
C GLN A 16 -6.13 12.31 4.94
N ILE A 17 -5.66 11.85 3.78
CA ILE A 17 -4.72 10.73 3.69
C ILE A 17 -3.32 11.18 4.17
N ASP A 18 -2.47 10.24 4.57
CA ASP A 18 -1.11 10.59 4.96
C ASP A 18 -0.21 10.91 3.75
N HIS A 19 1.00 11.41 4.01
CA HIS A 19 1.91 11.88 2.96
C HIS A 19 2.30 10.76 1.98
N GLU A 20 2.46 9.53 2.48
CA GLU A 20 2.86 8.36 1.68
C GLU A 20 1.70 7.89 0.81
N GLN A 21 0.49 7.90 1.37
CA GLN A 21 -0.74 7.67 0.63
C GLN A 21 -0.95 8.73 -0.46
N PHE A 22 -0.57 9.98 -0.22
CA PHE A 22 -0.62 11.02 -1.25
C PHE A 22 0.39 10.81 -2.37
N GLU A 23 1.60 10.32 -2.07
CA GLU A 23 2.56 9.86 -3.09
C GLU A 23 1.97 8.72 -3.93
N GLN A 24 1.34 7.73 -3.30
CA GLN A 24 0.65 6.64 -3.98
C GLN A 24 -0.49 7.16 -4.88
N LEU A 25 -1.31 8.09 -4.38
CA LEU A 25 -2.36 8.73 -5.18
C LEU A 25 -1.78 9.42 -6.42
N CYS A 26 -0.67 10.14 -6.27
CA CYS A 26 0.03 10.77 -7.38
C CYS A 26 0.56 9.75 -8.39
N LYS A 27 1.11 8.62 -7.92
CA LYS A 27 1.54 7.50 -8.78
C LYS A 27 0.36 6.96 -9.58
N MET A 28 -0.78 6.69 -8.94
CA MET A 28 -1.99 6.19 -9.60
C MET A 28 -2.53 7.18 -10.64
N VAL A 29 -2.47 8.49 -10.35
CA VAL A 29 -2.81 9.54 -11.32
C VAL A 29 -1.90 9.49 -12.55
N ILE A 30 -0.59 9.35 -12.35
CA ILE A 30 0.38 9.24 -13.46
C ILE A 30 0.13 7.96 -14.27
N GLU A 31 -0.07 6.83 -13.60
CA GLU A 31 -0.32 5.53 -14.22
C GLU A 31 -1.51 5.56 -15.17
N ARG A 32 -2.58 6.24 -14.75
CA ARG A 32 -3.82 6.35 -15.51
C ARG A 32 -3.77 7.42 -16.60
N ALA A 33 -3.10 8.54 -16.34
CA ALA A 33 -3.02 9.67 -17.26
C ALA A 33 -1.96 9.47 -18.35
N GLU A 34 -0.88 8.75 -18.05
CA GLU A 34 0.29 8.62 -18.90
C GLU A 34 0.76 7.16 -19.03
N PRO A 35 0.85 6.65 -20.28
CA PRO A 35 1.57 5.42 -20.58
C PRO A 35 3.04 5.51 -20.14
N THR A 36 3.36 4.76 -19.10
CA THR A 36 4.67 4.72 -18.46
C THR A 36 5.18 3.27 -18.37
N ARG A 37 6.49 3.12 -18.11
CA ARG A 37 7.15 1.88 -17.68
C ARG A 37 7.93 2.17 -16.42
N GLU A 38 8.29 1.12 -15.66
CA GLU A 38 9.10 1.26 -14.44
C GLU A 38 8.54 2.35 -13.52
N LEU A 39 7.21 2.38 -13.35
CA LEU A 39 6.52 3.37 -12.51
C LEU A 39 6.49 2.85 -11.07
N GLU A 40 7.26 3.49 -10.19
CA GLU A 40 7.45 3.06 -8.79
C GLU A 40 7.62 4.27 -7.86
N LEU A 41 7.25 4.12 -6.59
CA LEU A 41 7.63 5.09 -5.57
C LEU A 41 9.11 4.91 -5.23
N THR A 42 9.75 6.01 -4.83
CA THR A 42 11.15 5.96 -4.40
C THR A 42 11.25 5.70 -2.88
N PRO A 43 12.38 5.17 -2.39
CA PRO A 43 12.58 4.99 -0.96
C PRO A 43 12.69 6.33 -0.20
N PHE A 44 12.02 6.44 0.95
CA PHE A 44 11.93 7.68 1.77
C PHE A 44 13.26 8.32 2.19
N ARG A 45 14.36 7.56 2.23
CA ARG A 45 15.66 8.06 2.69
C ARG A 45 16.67 8.13 1.55
N GLY A 46 17.13 9.36 1.28
CA GLY A 46 18.23 9.61 0.35
C GLY A 46 17.81 9.78 -1.10
N ASP A 47 16.51 9.90 -1.37
CA ASP A 47 15.92 10.15 -2.69
C ASP A 47 16.15 11.57 -3.23
N GLY A 48 16.75 12.47 -2.43
CA GLY A 48 16.99 13.86 -2.80
C GLY A 48 15.71 14.68 -3.04
N GLY A 49 14.53 14.15 -2.68
CA GLY A 49 13.23 14.75 -2.96
C GLY A 49 12.61 14.36 -4.30
N ILE A 50 13.00 13.21 -4.87
CA ILE A 50 12.24 12.55 -5.93
C ILE A 50 11.39 11.49 -5.26
N ASP A 51 10.07 11.60 -5.33
CA ASP A 51 9.13 10.73 -4.62
C ASP A 51 8.58 9.61 -5.53
N ILE A 52 8.63 9.80 -6.86
CA ILE A 52 8.18 8.81 -7.86
C ILE A 52 9.16 8.76 -9.03
N HIS A 53 9.51 7.54 -9.45
CA HIS A 53 10.26 7.25 -10.67
C HIS A 53 9.31 6.73 -11.76
N ALA A 54 9.52 7.16 -13.00
CA ALA A 54 8.90 6.55 -14.16
C ALA A 54 9.81 6.65 -15.40
N VAL A 55 9.60 5.74 -16.34
CA VAL A 55 10.18 5.79 -17.68
C VAL A 55 9.06 6.06 -18.68
N ILE A 56 9.17 7.18 -19.38
CA ILE A 56 8.30 7.48 -20.52
C ILE A 56 8.97 6.92 -21.76
N ASP A 57 8.40 5.85 -22.31
CA ASP A 57 8.89 5.18 -23.51
C ASP A 57 7.88 5.30 -24.65
N ARG A 58 8.08 6.30 -25.50
CA ARG A 58 7.26 6.58 -26.69
C ARG A 58 8.11 6.39 -27.95
N GLU A 59 7.46 6.21 -29.09
CA GLU A 59 8.14 5.95 -30.37
C GLU A 59 9.24 6.96 -30.71
N LEU A 60 9.07 8.23 -30.31
CA LEU A 60 9.98 9.32 -30.65
C LEU A 60 10.91 9.74 -29.51
N PHE A 61 10.65 9.30 -28.26
CA PHE A 61 11.45 9.72 -27.12
C PHE A 61 11.39 8.71 -25.97
N HIS A 62 12.53 8.57 -25.32
CA HIS A 62 12.74 7.74 -24.15
C HIS A 62 13.33 8.62 -23.04
N ALA A 63 12.62 8.78 -21.93
CA ALA A 63 13.01 9.70 -20.88
C ALA A 63 12.66 9.17 -19.49
N ARG A 64 13.60 9.34 -18.56
CA ARG A 64 13.34 9.17 -17.13
C ARG A 64 12.62 10.39 -16.58
N LEU A 65 11.47 10.18 -15.98
CA LEU A 65 10.64 11.16 -15.30
C LEU A 65 10.79 11.01 -13.78
N GLY A 66 11.21 12.08 -13.13
CA GLY A 66 11.18 12.19 -11.68
C GLY A 66 10.00 13.03 -11.26
N VAL A 67 9.29 12.64 -10.20
CA VAL A 67 8.16 13.42 -9.67
C VAL A 67 8.38 13.72 -8.21
N GLN A 68 8.02 14.93 -7.78
CA GLN A 68 7.94 15.32 -6.38
C GLN A 68 6.49 15.67 -6.02
N ALA A 69 5.96 15.04 -4.98
CA ALA A 69 4.67 15.29 -4.40
C ALA A 69 4.79 16.20 -3.16
N LYS A 70 3.92 17.21 -3.06
CA LYS A 70 3.84 18.12 -1.91
C LYS A 70 2.40 18.27 -1.44
N GLN A 71 2.07 17.57 -0.36
CA GLN A 71 0.76 17.62 0.29
C GLN A 71 0.69 18.84 1.22
N TYR A 72 0.44 20.02 0.66
CA TYR A 72 0.32 21.27 1.42
C TYR A 72 -1.14 21.71 1.52
N THR A 73 -1.52 22.25 2.68
CA THR A 73 -2.83 22.84 2.89
C THR A 73 -3.01 24.10 2.04
N THR A 74 -4.27 24.41 1.70
CA THR A 74 -4.63 25.61 0.94
C THR A 74 -4.03 26.88 1.57
N GLY A 75 -3.31 27.65 0.76
CA GLY A 75 -2.62 28.87 1.19
C GLY A 75 -1.15 28.66 1.60
N ASN A 76 -0.71 27.43 1.85
CA ASN A 76 0.71 27.10 1.98
C ASN A 76 1.27 26.74 0.61
N THR A 77 1.98 27.67 -0.03
CA THR A 77 2.37 27.57 -1.44
C THR A 77 3.77 27.03 -1.65
N VAL A 78 3.98 26.30 -2.74
CA VAL A 78 5.30 25.78 -3.11
C VAL A 78 6.17 26.91 -3.67
N GLY A 79 7.33 27.12 -3.04
CA GLY A 79 8.26 28.21 -3.35
C GLY A 79 9.41 27.81 -4.29
N ALA A 80 10.06 28.80 -4.90
CA ALA A 80 11.22 28.61 -5.80
C ALA A 80 12.41 27.85 -5.18
N ARG A 81 12.50 27.79 -3.83
CA ARG A 81 13.52 26.98 -3.16
C ARG A 81 13.29 25.48 -3.43
N THR A 82 12.05 25.02 -3.35
CA THR A 82 11.67 23.62 -3.62
C THR A 82 12.07 23.23 -5.04
N LEU A 83 11.75 24.07 -6.02
CA LEU A 83 12.06 23.80 -7.43
C LEU A 83 13.56 23.69 -7.72
N ARG A 84 14.37 24.59 -7.12
CA ARG A 84 15.83 24.51 -7.26
C ARG A 84 16.42 23.27 -6.60
N GLY A 85 15.89 22.87 -5.45
CA GLY A 85 16.28 21.62 -4.78
C GLY A 85 15.95 20.41 -5.64
N PHE A 86 14.72 20.35 -6.15
CA PHE A 86 14.25 19.28 -7.03
C PHE A 86 15.07 19.21 -8.33
N LYS A 87 15.42 20.35 -8.94
CA LYS A 87 16.32 20.39 -10.09
C LYS A 87 17.70 19.76 -9.81
N GLY A 88 18.24 20.00 -8.63
CA GLY A 88 19.47 19.36 -8.16
C GLY A 88 19.32 17.84 -8.15
N ALA A 89 18.28 17.34 -7.49
CA ALA A 89 18.00 15.90 -7.38
C ALA A 89 17.83 15.22 -8.75
N LEU A 90 17.05 15.82 -9.66
CA LEU A 90 16.88 15.33 -11.03
C LEU A 90 18.23 15.19 -11.75
N SER A 91 19.11 16.19 -11.59
CA SER A 91 20.42 16.21 -12.25
C SER A 91 21.37 15.18 -11.65
N GLU A 92 21.42 15.06 -10.33
CA GLU A 92 22.25 14.10 -9.61
C GLU A 92 21.87 12.64 -9.93
N GLN A 93 20.58 12.38 -10.10
CA GLN A 93 20.04 11.03 -10.35
C GLN A 93 19.74 10.75 -11.83
N GLN A 94 20.19 11.64 -12.74
CA GLN A 94 20.11 11.46 -14.20
C GLN A 94 18.67 11.31 -14.73
N TYR A 95 17.73 12.06 -14.16
CA TYR A 95 16.40 12.23 -14.72
C TYR A 95 16.39 13.28 -15.83
N HIS A 96 15.59 13.04 -16.87
CA HIS A 96 15.54 13.88 -18.06
C HIS A 96 14.45 14.95 -17.95
N ILE A 97 13.33 14.60 -17.33
CA ILE A 97 12.18 15.47 -17.14
C ILE A 97 11.69 15.38 -15.69
N GLY A 98 11.04 16.44 -15.21
CA GLY A 98 10.58 16.56 -13.84
C GLY A 98 9.16 17.10 -13.75
N THR A 99 8.38 16.58 -12.81
CA THR A 99 7.05 17.10 -12.45
C THR A 99 6.99 17.37 -10.95
N VAL A 100 6.43 18.51 -10.54
CA VAL A 100 6.06 18.76 -9.14
C VAL A 100 4.54 18.82 -9.04
N ILE A 101 3.98 17.99 -8.16
CA ILE A 101 2.56 17.88 -7.88
C ILE A 101 2.29 18.42 -6.47
N THR A 102 1.24 19.20 -6.29
CA THR A 102 0.81 19.66 -4.96
C THR A 102 -0.70 19.75 -4.84
N THR A 103 -1.22 19.54 -3.63
CA THR A 103 -2.62 19.86 -3.25
C THR A 103 -2.87 21.36 -3.08
N SER A 104 -1.82 22.18 -3.11
CA SER A 104 -1.90 23.64 -2.96
C SER A 104 -1.62 24.34 -4.28
N SER A 105 -0.98 25.51 -4.25
CA SER A 105 -0.56 26.27 -5.43
C SER A 105 0.92 26.64 -5.39
N PHE A 106 1.41 27.18 -6.51
CA PHE A 106 2.80 27.61 -6.66
C PHE A 106 2.93 29.12 -6.52
N THR A 107 4.07 29.57 -5.98
CA THR A 107 4.44 30.99 -6.04
C THR A 107 4.86 31.40 -7.45
N SER A 108 4.74 32.67 -7.81
CA SER A 108 5.24 33.20 -9.10
C SER A 108 6.75 32.94 -9.31
N GLY A 109 7.53 32.93 -8.22
CA GLY A 109 8.94 32.55 -8.26
C GLY A 109 9.16 31.07 -8.57
N ALA A 110 8.28 30.18 -8.06
CA ALA A 110 8.30 28.76 -8.40
C ALA A 110 7.95 28.53 -9.87
N GLU A 111 6.91 29.20 -10.38
CA GLU A 111 6.55 29.15 -11.81
C GLU A 111 7.69 29.61 -12.70
N THR A 112 8.35 30.72 -12.34
CA THR A 112 9.51 31.23 -13.08
C THR A 112 10.65 30.22 -13.10
N SER A 113 10.98 29.62 -11.95
CA SER A 113 12.04 28.59 -11.85
C SER A 113 11.68 27.35 -12.68
N ALA A 114 10.45 26.88 -12.58
CA ALA A 114 9.99 25.70 -13.27
C ALA A 114 10.07 25.87 -14.79
N ASN A 115 9.70 27.06 -15.29
CA ASN A 115 9.77 27.38 -16.71
C ASN A 115 11.23 27.44 -17.23
N GLN A 116 12.17 27.91 -16.41
CA GLN A 116 13.60 27.92 -16.74
C GLN A 116 14.21 26.51 -16.78
N ASP A 117 13.78 25.66 -15.84
CA ASP A 117 14.35 24.32 -15.65
C ASP A 117 13.58 23.21 -16.40
N PHE A 118 12.54 23.58 -17.16
CA PHE A 118 11.61 22.68 -17.86
C PHE A 118 10.93 21.67 -16.93
N ILE A 119 10.55 22.13 -15.73
CA ILE A 119 9.81 21.34 -14.74
C ILE A 119 8.32 21.59 -14.94
N ARG A 120 7.53 20.51 -15.04
CA ARG A 120 6.06 20.59 -15.08
C ARG A 120 5.52 20.87 -13.68
N LEU A 121 4.55 21.78 -13.59
CA LEU A 121 3.81 22.07 -12.35
C LEU A 121 2.38 21.53 -12.47
N ILE A 122 1.92 20.83 -11.45
CA ILE A 122 0.54 20.38 -11.28
C ILE A 122 0.09 20.85 -9.89
N ASP A 123 -0.75 21.87 -9.86
CA ASP A 123 -1.35 22.39 -8.62
C ASP A 123 -2.63 21.62 -8.27
N GLY A 124 -3.25 21.95 -7.14
CA GLY A 124 -4.42 21.22 -6.67
C GLY A 124 -5.60 21.29 -7.64
N ASP A 125 -5.75 22.40 -8.35
CA ASP A 125 -6.80 22.59 -9.35
C ASP A 125 -6.55 21.70 -10.57
N ARG A 126 -5.33 21.68 -11.12
CA ARG A 126 -5.01 20.79 -12.25
C ARG A 126 -4.95 19.32 -11.87
N LEU A 127 -4.50 18.99 -10.65
CA LEU A 127 -4.49 17.62 -10.14
C LEU A 127 -5.91 17.05 -10.15
N THR A 128 -6.87 17.79 -9.59
CA THR A 128 -8.27 17.35 -9.55
C THR A 128 -8.95 17.33 -10.91
N ASP A 129 -8.56 18.21 -11.85
CA ASP A 129 -8.99 18.07 -13.25
C ASP A 129 -8.54 16.73 -13.84
N ILE A 130 -7.26 16.38 -13.69
CA ILE A 130 -6.73 15.11 -14.23
C ILE A 130 -7.43 13.92 -13.57
N MET A 131 -7.68 13.97 -12.26
CA MET A 131 -8.40 12.92 -11.54
C MET A 131 -9.82 12.74 -12.10
N ILE A 132 -10.55 13.82 -12.33
CA ILE A 132 -11.89 13.77 -12.93
C ILE A 132 -11.83 13.26 -14.37
N GLU A 133 -10.95 13.84 -15.21
CA GLU A 133 -10.73 13.45 -16.61
C GLU A 133 -10.40 11.95 -16.75
N SER A 134 -9.73 11.39 -15.74
CA SER A 134 -9.26 10.00 -15.71
C SER A 134 -10.16 9.05 -14.88
N SER A 135 -11.26 9.56 -14.31
CA SER A 135 -12.16 8.83 -13.40
C SER A 135 -11.43 8.20 -12.21
N ILE A 136 -10.60 8.98 -11.52
CA ILE A 136 -9.82 8.57 -10.34
C ILE A 136 -10.43 9.23 -9.10
N GLY A 137 -10.85 8.41 -8.12
CA GLY A 137 -11.47 8.90 -6.89
C GLY A 137 -12.85 9.50 -7.05
N VAL A 138 -13.43 9.46 -8.26
CA VAL A 138 -14.80 9.90 -8.55
C VAL A 138 -15.51 8.94 -9.50
N VAL A 139 -16.81 8.79 -9.30
CA VAL A 139 -17.75 8.17 -10.24
C VAL A 139 -18.59 9.25 -10.93
N THR A 140 -18.95 9.01 -12.19
CA THR A 140 -19.80 9.92 -12.98
C THR A 140 -21.19 9.32 -13.12
N ASP A 141 -22.23 10.08 -12.75
CA ASP A 141 -23.63 9.73 -12.93
C ASP A 141 -24.42 10.91 -13.50
N ASP A 142 -24.99 10.74 -14.70
CA ASP A 142 -25.91 11.68 -15.38
C ASP A 142 -25.58 13.18 -15.16
N GLU A 143 -24.37 13.60 -15.58
CA GLU A 143 -23.81 14.97 -15.48
C GLU A 143 -23.41 15.43 -14.07
N SER A 144 -23.34 14.51 -13.11
CA SER A 144 -22.90 14.76 -11.75
C SER A 144 -21.75 13.83 -11.34
N TYR A 145 -20.92 14.28 -10.40
CA TYR A 145 -19.79 13.54 -9.87
C TYR A 145 -20.01 13.20 -8.40
N GLU A 146 -19.67 11.98 -8.00
CA GLU A 146 -19.62 11.58 -6.59
C GLU A 146 -18.23 11.03 -6.29
N LEU A 147 -17.76 11.18 -5.04
CA LEU A 147 -16.53 10.51 -4.63
C LEU A 147 -16.75 9.00 -4.74
N ASP A 148 -15.75 8.29 -5.26
CA ASP A 148 -15.78 6.84 -5.36
C ASP A 148 -15.40 6.23 -3.99
N PRO A 149 -16.37 5.71 -3.20
CA PRO A 149 -16.07 5.16 -1.89
C PRO A 149 -15.18 3.92 -1.97
N THR A 150 -15.30 3.15 -3.05
CA THR A 150 -14.51 1.93 -3.26
C THR A 150 -13.05 2.31 -3.48
N PHE A 151 -12.79 3.31 -4.32
CA PHE A 151 -11.45 3.87 -4.51
C PHE A 151 -10.89 4.41 -3.20
N TRP A 152 -11.63 5.23 -2.46
CA TRP A 152 -11.09 5.87 -1.26
C TRP A 152 -10.89 4.89 -0.10
N SER A 153 -11.63 3.78 -0.06
CA SER A 153 -11.40 2.69 0.90
C SER A 153 -10.03 2.01 0.75
N ALA A 154 -9.37 2.17 -0.40
CA ALA A 154 -7.99 1.74 -0.61
C ALA A 154 -6.99 2.39 0.36
N PHE A 155 -7.25 3.67 0.68
CA PHE A 155 -6.41 4.51 1.51
C PHE A 155 -6.88 4.50 2.98
N GLU A 156 -7.98 3.82 3.28
CA GLU A 156 -8.42 3.65 4.64
C GLU A 156 -7.52 2.62 5.33
N LYS A 157 -6.91 3.05 6.43
CA LYS A 157 -6.32 2.12 7.37
C LYS A 157 -7.47 1.32 8.00
N PRO A 158 -7.28 0.02 8.29
CA PRO A 158 -8.27 -0.74 9.05
C PRO A 158 -8.69 0.07 10.28
N GLU A 159 -9.98 0.39 10.38
CA GLU A 159 -10.50 1.23 11.45
C GLU A 159 -10.45 0.46 12.76
N ARG A 160 -9.92 1.09 13.82
CA ARG A 160 -10.02 0.55 15.17
C ARG A 160 -11.47 0.68 15.67
N THR A 161 -12.28 -0.30 15.32
CA THR A 161 -13.63 -0.50 15.86
C THR A 161 -13.58 -1.30 17.16
N ASP A 162 -14.66 -1.27 17.95
CA ASP A 162 -14.75 -2.09 19.17
C ASP A 162 -14.59 -3.60 18.85
N SER A 163 -15.12 -4.04 17.70
CA SER A 163 -15.00 -5.40 17.13
C SER A 163 -14.17 -5.37 15.85
N ILE A 164 -13.15 -6.23 15.73
CA ILE A 164 -12.30 -6.35 14.55
C ILE A 164 -13.09 -7.02 13.40
N PRO A 165 -13.16 -6.39 12.21
CA PRO A 165 -13.85 -6.97 11.06
C PRO A 165 -13.32 -8.36 10.69
N PRO A 166 -14.19 -9.30 10.29
CA PRO A 166 -13.77 -10.61 9.81
C PRO A 166 -12.72 -10.57 8.70
N LEU A 167 -12.66 -9.56 7.84
CA LEU A 167 -11.66 -9.50 6.77
C LEU A 167 -10.24 -9.25 7.31
N GLU A 168 -10.13 -8.64 8.49
CA GLU A 168 -8.86 -8.16 9.08
C GLU A 168 -8.17 -9.18 9.97
N VAL A 169 -8.79 -10.35 10.16
CA VAL A 169 -8.15 -11.48 10.81
C VAL A 169 -7.47 -12.34 9.74
N PRO A 170 -6.16 -12.60 9.79
CA PRO A 170 -5.47 -13.29 8.69
C PRO A 170 -5.99 -14.71 8.48
N GLN A 171 -6.00 -15.16 7.22
CA GLN A 171 -6.39 -16.52 6.81
C GLN A 171 -5.28 -17.30 6.10
N ALA A 172 -4.22 -16.61 5.69
CA ALA A 172 -3.05 -17.18 5.04
C ALA A 172 -1.83 -17.02 5.95
N ASP A 173 -1.01 -18.06 6.07
CA ASP A 173 0.15 -18.13 6.99
C ASP A 173 1.46 -18.53 6.31
N ASN A 174 1.46 -18.80 5.01
CA ASN A 174 2.69 -19.08 4.26
C ASN A 174 3.33 -17.78 3.74
N PHE A 175 4.33 -17.27 4.47
CA PHE A 175 5.03 -16.03 4.13
C PHE A 175 5.85 -16.11 2.83
N ASP A 176 6.24 -17.30 2.36
CA ASP A 176 6.86 -17.45 1.03
C ASP A 176 5.85 -17.17 -0.09
N VAL A 177 4.62 -17.63 0.10
CA VAL A 177 3.53 -17.36 -0.85
C VAL A 177 3.07 -15.90 -0.76
N ILE A 178 2.98 -15.31 0.44
CA ILE A 178 2.74 -13.86 0.61
C ILE A 178 3.78 -13.05 -0.17
N ARG A 179 5.08 -13.37 0.01
CA ARG A 179 6.18 -12.77 -0.76
C ARG A 179 6.00 -12.90 -2.27
N THR A 180 5.60 -14.09 -2.72
CA THR A 180 5.37 -14.37 -4.15
C THR A 180 4.21 -13.55 -4.69
N VAL A 181 3.14 -13.35 -3.91
CA VAL A 181 2.00 -12.50 -4.30
C VAL A 181 2.40 -11.03 -4.37
N ILE A 182 3.14 -10.50 -3.38
CA ILE A 182 3.64 -9.12 -3.41
C ILE A 182 4.49 -8.89 -4.68
N ARG A 183 5.36 -9.86 -5.01
CA ARG A 183 6.17 -9.82 -6.23
C ARG A 183 5.32 -9.91 -7.51
N ALA A 184 4.28 -10.75 -7.53
CA ALA A 184 3.36 -10.86 -8.66
C ALA A 184 2.77 -9.48 -8.99
N VAL A 185 2.22 -8.81 -7.97
CA VAL A 185 1.65 -7.46 -8.08
C VAL A 185 2.71 -6.45 -8.55
N GLY A 186 3.90 -6.45 -7.94
CA GLY A 186 5.00 -5.57 -8.36
C GLY A 186 5.48 -5.79 -9.80
N THR A 187 5.19 -6.94 -10.41
CA THR A 187 5.47 -7.23 -11.82
C THR A 187 4.26 -7.05 -12.74
N GLY A 188 3.15 -6.51 -12.23
CA GLY A 188 1.94 -6.22 -13.01
C GLY A 188 0.90 -7.36 -13.05
N SER A 189 1.06 -8.41 -12.26
CA SER A 189 0.01 -9.43 -12.04
C SER A 189 -0.80 -9.04 -10.81
N ASP A 190 -1.76 -8.14 -10.98
CA ASP A 190 -2.45 -7.42 -9.92
C ASP A 190 -3.89 -7.88 -9.66
N ILE A 191 -4.43 -8.75 -10.52
CA ILE A 191 -5.75 -9.38 -10.35
C ILE A 191 -5.65 -10.84 -9.95
N LYS A 192 -6.71 -11.35 -9.31
CA LYS A 192 -6.78 -12.72 -8.80
C LYS A 192 -6.35 -13.82 -9.80
N PRO A 193 -6.81 -13.85 -11.06
CA PRO A 193 -6.39 -14.88 -12.03
C PRO A 193 -4.89 -14.84 -12.30
N ASP A 194 -4.35 -13.63 -12.51
CA ASP A 194 -2.95 -13.41 -12.88
C ASP A 194 -2.02 -13.70 -11.70
N ILE A 195 -2.39 -13.28 -10.49
CA ILE A 195 -1.70 -13.64 -9.26
C ILE A 195 -1.64 -15.16 -9.10
N ALA A 196 -2.77 -15.85 -9.31
CA ALA A 196 -2.82 -17.31 -9.18
C ALA A 196 -1.93 -18.02 -10.20
N GLU A 197 -1.91 -17.55 -11.45
CA GLU A 197 -1.01 -18.07 -12.48
C GLU A 197 0.46 -17.80 -12.13
N TYR A 198 0.79 -16.58 -11.70
CA TYR A 198 2.14 -16.19 -11.32
C TYR A 198 2.66 -17.07 -10.18
N VAL A 199 1.89 -17.23 -9.09
CA VAL A 199 2.27 -18.06 -7.94
C VAL A 199 2.49 -19.51 -8.35
N ARG A 200 1.63 -20.07 -9.21
CA ARG A 200 1.80 -21.45 -9.73
C ARG A 200 3.07 -21.62 -10.56
N ARG A 201 3.50 -20.58 -11.29
CA ARG A 201 4.73 -20.63 -12.09
C ARG A 201 5.99 -20.51 -11.25
N GLN A 202 5.93 -19.75 -10.14
CA GLN A 202 7.09 -19.50 -9.28
C GLN A 202 7.24 -20.52 -8.15
N THR A 203 6.17 -21.22 -7.82
CA THR A 203 6.18 -22.30 -6.82
C THR A 203 6.18 -23.65 -7.53
N ASP A 204 6.92 -24.66 -7.04
CA ASP A 204 6.88 -26.05 -7.54
C ASP A 204 5.53 -26.76 -7.23
N THR A 205 4.47 -25.99 -7.01
CA THR A 205 3.18 -26.47 -6.51
C THR A 205 2.07 -26.23 -7.52
N ASP A 206 1.78 -27.27 -8.31
CA ASP A 206 0.50 -27.43 -9.04
C ASP A 206 -0.74 -27.37 -8.10
N THR A 207 -0.52 -27.30 -6.78
CA THR A 207 -1.54 -27.33 -5.73
C THR A 207 -2.04 -25.96 -5.28
N PHE A 208 -1.51 -24.83 -5.78
CA PHE A 208 -2.05 -23.52 -5.43
C PHE A 208 -3.46 -23.36 -6.02
N ASP A 209 -4.48 -23.34 -5.16
CA ASP A 209 -5.88 -23.15 -5.57
C ASP A 209 -6.08 -21.65 -5.88
N PRO A 210 -6.60 -21.24 -7.06
CA PRO A 210 -6.80 -19.84 -7.39
C PRO A 210 -7.71 -19.10 -6.41
N ARG A 211 -8.55 -19.83 -5.65
CA ARG A 211 -9.34 -19.28 -4.55
C ARG A 211 -8.48 -18.75 -3.40
N GLN A 212 -7.24 -19.20 -3.28
CA GLN A 212 -6.31 -18.75 -2.24
C GLN A 212 -5.66 -17.41 -2.56
N ALA A 213 -5.61 -16.98 -3.83
CA ALA A 213 -4.99 -15.72 -4.23
C ALA A 213 -5.57 -14.52 -3.44
N ASP A 214 -6.89 -14.48 -3.23
CA ASP A 214 -7.52 -13.44 -2.43
C ASP A 214 -7.04 -13.47 -0.97
N TYR A 215 -6.90 -14.65 -0.36
CA TYR A 215 -6.44 -14.78 1.02
C TYR A 215 -5.00 -14.30 1.20
N TYR A 216 -4.13 -14.54 0.22
CA TYR A 216 -2.75 -14.08 0.25
C TYR A 216 -2.63 -12.59 -0.10
N GLY A 217 -3.47 -12.07 -1.01
CA GLY A 217 -3.58 -10.63 -1.27
C GLY A 217 -4.06 -9.86 -0.03
N ILE A 218 -5.09 -10.37 0.65
CA ILE A 218 -5.57 -9.83 1.93
C ILE A 218 -4.47 -9.89 3.00
N ALA A 219 -3.72 -10.99 3.09
CA ALA A 219 -2.60 -11.07 4.04
C ALA A 219 -1.52 -10.03 3.75
N ALA A 220 -1.15 -9.82 2.49
CA ALA A 220 -0.20 -8.78 2.11
C ALA A 220 -0.74 -7.36 2.33
N TRP A 221 -2.06 -7.15 2.20
CA TRP A 221 -2.73 -5.90 2.58
C TRP A 221 -2.74 -5.66 4.07
N LEU A 222 -3.00 -6.68 4.89
CA LEU A 222 -2.90 -6.55 6.36
C LEU A 222 -1.49 -6.20 6.80
N LEU A 223 -0.47 -6.69 6.09
CA LEU A 223 0.93 -6.32 6.29
C LEU A 223 1.30 -4.97 5.63
N GLN A 224 0.33 -4.24 5.11
CA GLN A 224 0.49 -2.94 4.42
C GLN A 224 1.43 -2.97 3.22
N PHE A 225 1.78 -4.15 2.69
CA PHE A 225 2.61 -4.28 1.48
C PHE A 225 1.80 -4.12 0.19
N LEU A 226 0.51 -4.39 0.26
CA LEU A 226 -0.44 -4.12 -0.84
C LEU A 226 -1.53 -3.16 -0.35
N HIS A 227 -2.11 -2.40 -1.26
CA HIS A 227 -3.38 -1.72 -1.07
C HIS A 227 -4.43 -2.30 -2.03
N LYS A 228 -5.71 -2.12 -1.71
CA LYS A 228 -6.78 -2.40 -2.69
C LYS A 228 -6.71 -1.27 -3.71
N ASP A 229 -6.57 -1.55 -4.99
CA ASP A 229 -6.38 -0.49 -5.98
C ASP A 229 -7.74 -0.01 -6.50
N GLN A 230 -8.50 -0.93 -7.11
CA GLN A 230 -9.88 -0.71 -7.57
C GLN A 230 -10.67 -2.03 -7.56
N GLU A 231 -11.99 -1.94 -7.48
CA GLU A 231 -12.87 -3.07 -7.81
C GLU A 231 -13.53 -2.79 -9.17
N ILE A 232 -13.17 -3.56 -10.20
CA ILE A 232 -13.73 -3.41 -11.56
C ILE A 232 -14.80 -4.47 -11.77
N GLU A 233 -16.00 -4.08 -12.20
CA GLU A 233 -17.02 -5.04 -12.64
C GLU A 233 -16.73 -5.52 -14.07
N ILE A 234 -16.48 -6.82 -14.22
CA ILE A 234 -16.40 -7.50 -15.51
C ILE A 234 -17.45 -8.62 -15.53
N ASP A 235 -18.34 -8.61 -16.50
CA ASP A 235 -19.40 -9.64 -16.67
C ASP A 235 -20.20 -9.91 -15.38
N ASN A 236 -20.63 -8.85 -14.67
CA ASN A 236 -21.30 -8.92 -13.34
C ASN A 236 -20.46 -9.56 -12.22
N HIS A 237 -19.14 -9.64 -12.37
CA HIS A 237 -18.22 -10.07 -11.33
C HIS A 237 -17.28 -8.93 -10.95
N THR A 238 -17.25 -8.61 -9.66
CA THR A 238 -16.31 -7.65 -9.09
C THR A 238 -14.92 -8.27 -8.99
N ILE A 239 -13.97 -7.77 -9.78
CA ILE A 239 -12.56 -8.17 -9.74
C ILE A 239 -11.78 -7.16 -8.92
N ARG A 240 -11.12 -7.65 -7.86
CA ARG A 240 -10.24 -6.84 -7.03
C ARG A 240 -8.87 -6.72 -7.68
N HIS A 241 -8.44 -5.48 -7.89
CA HIS A 241 -7.06 -5.13 -8.20
C HIS A 241 -6.29 -4.86 -6.91
N TRP A 242 -5.05 -5.32 -6.86
CA TRP A 242 -4.11 -5.04 -5.79
C TRP A 242 -3.01 -4.12 -6.30
N GLY A 243 -2.74 -3.04 -5.58
CA GLY A 243 -1.61 -2.16 -5.88
C GLY A 243 -0.47 -2.39 -4.90
N LEU A 244 0.76 -2.25 -5.37
CA LEU A 244 1.94 -2.30 -4.52
C LEU A 244 2.05 -0.99 -3.73
N THR A 245 2.21 -1.07 -2.41
CA THR A 245 2.50 0.12 -1.59
C THR A 245 4.00 0.39 -1.58
N ARG A 246 4.39 1.57 -1.10
CA ARG A 246 5.79 1.90 -0.85
C ARG A 246 6.49 0.90 0.09
N LEU A 247 5.81 0.44 1.14
CA LEU A 247 6.34 -0.59 2.03
C LEU A 247 6.54 -1.92 1.28
N GLY A 248 5.64 -2.26 0.37
CA GLY A 248 5.77 -3.41 -0.51
C GLY A 248 6.98 -3.31 -1.44
N GLU A 249 7.18 -2.15 -2.08
CA GLU A 249 8.34 -1.85 -2.92
C GLU A 249 9.66 -1.93 -2.15
N GLU A 250 9.71 -1.33 -0.95
CA GLU A 250 10.87 -1.37 -0.06
C GLU A 250 11.18 -2.82 0.36
N TYR A 251 10.15 -3.58 0.73
CA TYR A 251 10.28 -4.98 1.09
C TYR A 251 10.84 -5.83 -0.06
N LEU A 252 10.33 -5.66 -1.29
CA LEU A 252 10.86 -6.33 -2.47
C LEU A 252 12.30 -5.91 -2.78
N THR A 253 12.62 -4.61 -2.63
CA THR A 253 13.96 -4.07 -2.83
C THR A 253 14.99 -4.71 -1.90
N TYR A 254 14.66 -4.87 -0.61
CA TYR A 254 15.53 -5.59 0.33
C TYR A 254 15.76 -7.04 -0.11
N LEU A 255 14.69 -7.74 -0.51
CA LEU A 255 14.79 -9.13 -0.98
C LEU A 255 15.65 -9.27 -2.24
N ASP A 256 15.49 -8.38 -3.22
CA ASP A 256 16.23 -8.42 -4.49
C ASP A 256 17.71 -8.07 -4.32
N ARG A 257 18.04 -7.25 -3.32
CA ARG A 257 19.43 -6.97 -2.91
C ARG A 257 20.04 -8.07 -2.03
N GLY A 258 19.24 -9.08 -1.64
CA GLY A 258 19.66 -10.14 -0.72
C GLY A 258 19.77 -9.69 0.74
N ASP A 259 19.26 -8.50 1.08
CA ASP A 259 19.23 -7.95 2.44
C ASP A 259 18.07 -8.55 3.24
N ARG A 260 18.26 -9.80 3.67
CA ARG A 260 17.23 -10.55 4.40
C ARG A 260 16.97 -9.98 5.79
N GLU A 261 17.96 -9.35 6.41
CA GLU A 261 17.82 -8.79 7.76
C GLU A 261 16.84 -7.60 7.75
N SER A 262 17.02 -6.66 6.82
CA SER A 262 16.10 -5.53 6.66
C SER A 262 14.71 -5.98 6.23
N ALA A 263 14.61 -6.94 5.30
CA ALA A 263 13.32 -7.52 4.91
C ALA A 263 12.59 -8.20 6.07
N ASP A 264 13.26 -9.04 6.88
CA ASP A 264 12.64 -9.71 8.02
C ASP A 264 12.31 -8.70 9.14
N SER A 265 13.13 -7.68 9.36
CA SER A 265 12.82 -6.58 10.29
C SER A 265 11.56 -5.82 9.86
N LEU A 266 11.44 -5.49 8.58
CA LEU A 266 10.25 -4.80 8.05
C LEU A 266 9.01 -5.69 8.17
N LEU A 267 9.11 -6.97 7.78
CA LEU A 267 8.00 -7.93 7.90
C LEU A 267 7.53 -8.08 9.35
N THR A 268 8.45 -8.24 10.30
CA THR A 268 8.09 -8.42 11.71
C THR A 268 7.46 -7.17 12.32
N GLN A 269 7.91 -5.98 11.92
CA GLN A 269 7.23 -4.72 12.27
C GLN A 269 5.79 -4.71 11.73
N GLN A 270 5.57 -5.03 10.45
CA GLN A 270 4.23 -5.04 9.87
C GLN A 270 3.31 -6.11 10.48
N ILE A 271 3.86 -7.25 10.91
CA ILE A 271 3.09 -8.26 11.65
C ILE A 271 2.56 -7.69 12.97
N ARG A 272 3.36 -6.89 13.70
CA ARG A 272 2.92 -6.25 14.96
C ARG A 272 1.84 -5.22 14.77
N ASP A 273 1.89 -4.50 13.65
CA ASP A 273 0.95 -3.44 13.33
C ASP A 273 -0.42 -3.98 12.92
N VAL A 274 -0.55 -5.28 12.63
CA VAL A 274 -1.85 -5.94 12.41
C VAL A 274 -2.63 -5.99 13.72
N GLU A 275 -3.83 -5.42 13.72
CA GLU A 275 -4.59 -5.17 14.94
C GLU A 275 -4.87 -6.43 15.78
N ILE A 276 -5.35 -7.51 15.16
CA ILE A 276 -5.60 -8.76 15.90
C ILE A 276 -4.30 -9.36 16.47
N ILE A 277 -3.18 -9.19 15.79
CA ILE A 277 -1.87 -9.62 16.30
C ILE A 277 -1.49 -8.77 17.50
N SER A 278 -1.64 -7.45 17.42
CA SER A 278 -1.40 -6.53 18.53
C SER A 278 -2.27 -6.85 19.75
N ARG A 279 -3.59 -7.08 19.60
CA ARG A 279 -4.48 -7.44 20.73
C ARG A 279 -4.05 -8.76 21.38
N VAL A 280 -3.74 -9.79 20.58
CA VAL A 280 -3.25 -11.08 21.11
C VAL A 280 -1.88 -10.95 21.77
N TYR A 281 -0.99 -10.15 21.19
CA TYR A 281 0.36 -9.92 21.70
C TYR A 281 0.32 -9.17 23.05
N THR A 282 -0.55 -8.17 23.21
CA THR A 282 -0.78 -7.49 24.50
C THR A 282 -1.17 -8.49 25.59
N GLN A 283 -2.14 -9.38 25.31
CA GLN A 283 -2.52 -10.41 26.27
C GLN A 283 -1.37 -11.38 26.57
N LEU A 284 -0.54 -11.69 25.58
CA LEU A 284 0.65 -12.52 25.76
C LEU A 284 1.72 -11.84 26.63
N GLU A 285 1.89 -10.51 26.54
CA GLU A 285 2.78 -9.76 27.42
C GLU A 285 2.31 -9.76 28.88
N GLU A 286 0.99 -9.72 29.10
CA GLU A 286 0.40 -9.78 30.44
C GLU A 286 0.52 -11.17 31.07
N ASP A 287 0.16 -12.22 30.32
CA ASP A 287 0.09 -13.59 30.82
C ASP A 287 1.44 -14.33 30.71
N GLY A 288 2.36 -13.83 29.90
CA GLY A 288 3.67 -14.43 29.59
C GLY A 288 3.62 -15.67 28.68
N THR A 289 2.48 -16.37 28.63
CA THR A 289 2.21 -17.51 27.75
C THR A 289 0.75 -17.53 27.34
N LEU A 290 0.48 -17.91 26.09
CA LEU A 290 -0.86 -18.18 25.59
C LEU A 290 -0.91 -19.53 24.89
N SER A 291 -1.99 -20.27 25.08
CA SER A 291 -2.29 -21.45 24.28
C SER A 291 -3.07 -21.07 23.02
N ARG A 292 -3.13 -22.00 22.05
CA ARG A 292 -4.01 -21.82 20.87
C ARG A 292 -5.49 -21.66 21.26
N ARG A 293 -5.91 -22.23 22.39
CA ARG A 293 -7.28 -22.05 22.91
C ARG A 293 -7.49 -20.61 23.39
N ASP A 294 -6.52 -20.05 24.08
CA ASP A 294 -6.62 -18.67 24.59
C ASP A 294 -6.63 -17.67 23.42
N ILE A 295 -5.82 -17.89 22.37
CA ILE A 295 -5.91 -17.13 21.11
C ILE A 295 -7.33 -17.26 20.49
N THR A 296 -7.93 -18.45 20.53
CA THR A 296 -9.30 -18.64 20.02
C THR A 296 -10.33 -17.85 20.83
N GLU A 297 -10.17 -17.80 22.15
CA GLU A 297 -11.05 -17.05 23.06
C GLU A 297 -10.91 -15.54 22.84
N ILE A 298 -9.69 -15.03 22.66
CA ILE A 298 -9.43 -13.64 22.27
C ILE A 298 -10.13 -13.35 20.94
N LEU A 299 -9.89 -14.14 19.89
CA LEU A 299 -10.56 -13.90 18.60
C LEU A 299 -12.09 -13.94 18.70
N ALA A 300 -12.67 -14.79 19.55
CA ALA A 300 -14.12 -14.85 19.76
C ALA A 300 -14.67 -13.62 20.50
N ALA A 301 -13.87 -13.00 21.36
CA ALA A 301 -14.24 -11.79 22.08
C ALA A 301 -14.07 -10.53 21.21
N GLU A 302 -13.05 -10.52 20.36
CA GLU A 302 -12.64 -9.35 19.58
C GLU A 302 -13.26 -9.30 18.17
N THR A 303 -14.01 -10.31 17.73
CA THR A 303 -14.52 -10.40 16.34
C THR A 303 -15.91 -11.03 16.26
N ASP A 304 -16.66 -10.72 15.18
CA ASP A 304 -17.95 -11.36 14.86
C ASP A 304 -17.82 -12.66 14.04
N LEU A 305 -16.72 -13.40 14.21
CA LEU A 305 -16.49 -14.65 13.49
C LEU A 305 -17.31 -15.81 14.05
N SER A 306 -17.76 -16.72 13.17
CA SER A 306 -18.35 -17.99 13.62
C SER A 306 -17.30 -18.88 14.31
N ASP A 307 -17.71 -19.68 15.30
CA ASP A 307 -16.82 -20.56 16.08
C ASP A 307 -15.87 -21.43 15.23
N SER A 308 -16.38 -21.94 14.11
CA SER A 308 -15.59 -22.74 13.17
C SER A 308 -14.50 -21.92 12.48
N THR A 309 -14.81 -20.67 12.12
CA THR A 309 -13.89 -19.73 11.50
C THR A 309 -12.87 -19.21 12.50
N THR A 310 -13.31 -18.87 13.72
CA THR A 310 -12.46 -18.42 14.82
C THR A 310 -11.35 -19.42 15.09
N ARG A 311 -11.67 -20.71 15.28
CA ARG A 311 -10.67 -21.77 15.50
C ARG A 311 -9.67 -21.91 14.35
N ARG A 312 -10.12 -21.77 13.11
CA ARG A 312 -9.24 -21.83 11.93
C ARG A 312 -8.29 -20.64 11.90
N ARG A 313 -8.81 -19.43 12.13
CA ARG A 313 -7.99 -18.20 12.10
C ARG A 313 -7.07 -18.07 13.31
N ALA A 314 -7.44 -18.60 14.47
CA ALA A 314 -6.56 -18.66 15.64
C ALA A 314 -5.27 -19.45 15.35
N ARG A 315 -5.35 -20.49 14.51
CA ARG A 315 -4.14 -21.19 14.03
C ARG A 315 -3.27 -20.26 13.18
N THR A 316 -3.86 -19.54 12.23
CA THR A 316 -3.14 -18.61 11.35
C THR A 316 -2.51 -17.46 12.15
N VAL A 317 -3.24 -16.83 13.05
CA VAL A 317 -2.73 -15.81 13.99
C VAL A 317 -1.56 -16.36 14.80
N GLY A 318 -1.66 -17.58 15.32
CA GLY A 318 -0.54 -18.25 15.98
C GLY A 318 0.68 -18.40 15.09
N GLN A 319 0.53 -18.78 13.81
CA GLN A 319 1.66 -18.86 12.88
C GLN A 319 2.29 -17.50 12.57
N TRP A 320 1.51 -16.42 12.57
CA TRP A 320 2.02 -15.06 12.42
C TRP A 320 2.84 -14.65 13.64
N LEU A 321 2.36 -14.94 14.87
CA LEU A 321 3.12 -14.69 16.10
C LEU A 321 4.48 -15.39 16.10
N VAL A 322 4.57 -16.61 15.58
CA VAL A 322 5.84 -17.37 15.48
C VAL A 322 6.90 -16.69 14.59
N ARG A 323 6.49 -15.76 13.72
CA ARG A 323 7.44 -14.97 12.93
C ARG A 323 8.14 -13.89 13.76
N LEU A 324 7.59 -13.51 14.91
CA LEU A 324 8.19 -12.53 15.79
C LEU A 324 9.37 -13.17 16.53
N PRO A 325 10.57 -12.56 16.51
CA PRO A 325 11.80 -13.18 16.99
C PRO A 325 11.82 -13.50 18.50
N GLU A 326 11.01 -12.79 19.29
CA GLU A 326 10.84 -13.02 20.71
C GLU A 326 9.82 -14.11 21.06
N ILE A 327 9.08 -14.64 20.08
CA ILE A 327 8.07 -15.66 20.33
C ILE A 327 8.67 -17.05 20.15
N THR A 328 8.59 -17.85 21.20
CA THR A 328 8.95 -19.27 21.17
C THR A 328 7.71 -20.14 21.29
N THR A 329 7.75 -21.36 20.75
CA THR A 329 6.62 -22.30 20.87
C THR A 329 7.00 -23.60 21.53
N SER A 330 6.05 -24.17 22.25
CA SER A 330 6.14 -25.52 22.80
C SER A 330 4.82 -26.26 22.63
N GLY A 331 4.82 -27.59 22.74
CA GLY A 331 3.62 -28.41 22.51
C GLY A 331 3.23 -28.53 21.03
N ARG A 332 2.05 -29.10 20.74
CA ARG A 332 1.51 -29.28 19.39
C ARG A 332 -0.02 -29.18 19.38
N GLY A 333 -0.60 -28.88 18.22
CA GLY A 333 -2.04 -28.93 18.03
C GLY A 333 -2.79 -27.89 18.85
N SER A 334 -3.81 -28.31 19.62
CA SER A 334 -4.56 -27.43 20.53
C SER A 334 -3.79 -27.05 21.79
N GLU A 335 -2.78 -27.85 22.17
CA GLU A 335 -1.95 -27.61 23.35
C GLU A 335 -0.70 -26.77 23.03
N GLN A 336 -0.56 -26.33 21.77
CA GLN A 336 0.53 -25.46 21.37
C GLN A 336 0.50 -24.16 22.20
N GLN A 337 1.62 -23.88 22.84
CA GLN A 337 1.85 -22.67 23.63
C GLN A 337 2.75 -21.72 22.85
N TYR A 338 2.46 -20.44 22.97
CA TYR A 338 3.23 -19.30 22.48
C TYR A 338 3.75 -18.58 23.71
N VAL A 339 5.07 -18.48 23.83
CA VAL A 339 5.74 -17.98 25.03
C VAL A 339 6.62 -16.81 24.64
N LEU A 340 6.46 -15.70 25.35
CA LEU A 340 7.34 -14.55 25.20
C LEU A 340 8.71 -14.91 25.79
N ALA A 341 9.74 -14.97 24.95
CA ALA A 341 11.10 -15.15 25.41
C ALA A 341 11.42 -14.03 26.40
N SER A 342 11.83 -14.38 27.61
CA SER A 342 12.27 -13.38 28.59
C SER A 342 13.39 -12.57 27.95
N THR A 343 13.21 -11.25 27.84
CA THR A 343 14.26 -10.32 27.41
C THR A 343 15.55 -10.69 28.15
N PRO A 344 16.73 -10.78 27.48
CA PRO A 344 17.97 -10.87 28.22
C PRO A 344 18.03 -9.67 29.17
N ARG A 345 18.05 -9.95 30.47
CA ARG A 345 18.18 -8.92 31.52
C ARG A 345 19.45 -8.11 31.36
#